data_AF-A0A935WS14-F1
#
_entry.id   AF-A0A935WS14-F1
#
_cell.length_a   1.000
_cell.length_b   1.000
_cell.length_c   1.000
_cell.angle_alpha   90.00
_cell.angle_beta   90.00
_cell.angle_gamma   90.00
#
_symmetry.space_group_name_H-M   'P 1'
#
loop_
_entity.id
_entity.type
_entity.pdbx_description
1 polymer ?
#
loop_
_entity_poly.entity_id
_entity_poly.type
_entity_poly.pdbx_seq_one_letter_code
_entity_poly.pdbx_strand_id
1 'polypeptide(L)'
;MGRRDVLEQDQDPEARSRDQRRSGSAWGEEAAALLSPAVARMTWVLRDAKKIDLDYAHFDPPFVVAVDNVLNRIRNLTVRVLPNNTLFPKELSQYDSWVLREALHNAIAHQDFRLHGKINVVEFPDRILLSNAGSFLPGSVDRVIEDDTPPEVYR
;
A
#
# COMPACT_ATOMS: atom_id res chain seq x y z
N MET A 1 -23.49 3.04 -53.84
CA MET A 1 -24.18 3.62 -52.65
C MET A 1 -24.08 2.58 -51.53
N GLY A 2 -22.94 2.55 -50.85
CA GLY A 2 -22.55 1.48 -49.94
C GLY A 2 -23.00 1.76 -48.51
N ARG A 3 -23.65 0.77 -47.89
CA ARG A 3 -23.94 0.74 -46.45
C ARG A 3 -22.63 0.49 -45.70
N ARG A 4 -22.33 1.32 -44.71
CA ARG A 4 -21.22 1.12 -43.77
C ARG A 4 -21.81 0.45 -42.52
N ASP A 5 -21.40 -0.79 -42.29
CA ASP A 5 -21.60 -1.48 -41.03
C ASP A 5 -20.69 -0.83 -39.98
N VAL A 6 -21.30 -0.32 -38.90
CA VAL A 6 -20.57 0.19 -37.74
C VAL A 6 -20.27 -1.00 -36.85
N LEU A 7 -19.00 -1.35 -36.74
CA LEU A 7 -18.50 -2.33 -35.78
C LEU A 7 -18.67 -1.77 -34.37
N GLU A 8 -19.66 -2.30 -33.66
CA GLU A 8 -19.86 -2.15 -32.23
C GLU A 8 -18.75 -2.94 -31.52
N GLN A 9 -17.73 -2.21 -31.05
CA GLN A 9 -16.69 -2.79 -30.19
C GLN A 9 -17.24 -2.87 -28.77
N ASP A 10 -17.86 -4.01 -28.45
CA ASP A 10 -18.10 -4.44 -27.07
C ASP A 10 -16.74 -4.61 -26.38
N GLN A 11 -16.32 -3.61 -25.61
CA GLN A 11 -15.19 -3.73 -24.69
C GLN A 11 -15.68 -4.45 -23.44
N ASP A 12 -15.49 -5.77 -23.40
CA ASP A 12 -15.72 -6.61 -22.22
C ASP A 12 -14.87 -6.12 -21.02
N PRO A 13 -15.47 -5.58 -19.95
CA PRO A 13 -14.76 -5.08 -18.79
C PRO A 13 -14.07 -6.19 -17.97
N GLU A 14 -14.41 -7.46 -18.15
CA GLU A 14 -13.76 -8.57 -17.45
C GLU A 14 -12.39 -8.93 -18.02
N ALA A 15 -12.15 -8.66 -19.31
CA ALA A 15 -10.90 -8.97 -19.99
C ALA A 15 -9.70 -8.19 -19.42
N ARG A 16 -9.90 -6.95 -18.97
CA ARG A 16 -8.85 -6.14 -18.31
C ARG A 16 -8.47 -6.67 -16.92
N SER A 17 -9.40 -7.31 -16.21
CA SER A 17 -9.14 -7.83 -14.86
C SER A 17 -8.37 -9.17 -14.86
N ARG A 18 -8.48 -9.95 -15.95
CA ARG A 18 -7.77 -11.23 -16.12
C ARG A 18 -6.32 -11.04 -16.56
N ASP A 19 -6.04 -10.01 -17.34
CA ASP A 19 -4.69 -9.79 -17.90
C ASP A 19 -3.70 -9.28 -16.83
N GLN A 20 -4.18 -8.48 -15.87
CA GLN A 20 -3.38 -8.03 -14.71
C GLN A 20 -3.04 -9.14 -13.71
N ARG A 21 -3.76 -10.27 -13.71
CA ARG A 21 -3.46 -11.42 -12.83
C ARG A 21 -2.37 -12.33 -13.37
N ARG A 22 -2.09 -12.34 -14.68
CA ARG A 22 -1.18 -13.31 -15.30
C ARG A 22 0.24 -12.79 -15.52
N SER A 23 0.45 -11.49 -15.69
CA SER A 23 1.79 -10.95 -15.92
C SER A 23 2.55 -10.60 -14.63
N GLY A 24 1.85 -10.34 -13.52
CA GLY A 24 2.47 -9.95 -12.24
C GLY A 24 2.88 -11.10 -11.32
N SER A 25 2.38 -12.32 -11.55
CA SER A 25 2.61 -13.44 -10.62
C SER A 25 3.99 -14.10 -10.79
N ALA A 26 4.50 -14.22 -12.02
CA ALA A 26 5.77 -14.89 -12.29
C ALA A 26 6.97 -14.15 -11.66
N TRP A 27 7.02 -12.83 -11.82
CA TRP A 27 8.09 -12.00 -11.23
C TRP A 27 8.08 -12.02 -9.71
N GLY A 28 6.91 -12.15 -9.09
CA GLY A 28 6.81 -12.17 -7.64
C GLY A 28 7.21 -13.49 -7.00
N GLU A 29 6.88 -14.61 -7.65
CA GLU A 29 7.34 -15.93 -7.22
C GLU A 29 8.87 -16.06 -7.36
N GLU A 30 9.43 -15.58 -8.47
CA GLU A 30 10.89 -15.56 -8.70
C GLU A 30 11.63 -14.68 -7.69
N ALA A 31 11.15 -13.46 -7.44
CA ALA A 31 11.76 -12.56 -6.47
C ALA A 31 11.64 -13.07 -5.03
N ALA A 32 10.49 -13.66 -4.66
CA ALA A 32 10.32 -14.29 -3.35
C ALA A 32 11.25 -15.49 -3.17
N ALA A 33 11.47 -16.29 -4.22
CA ALA A 33 12.39 -17.42 -4.18
C ALA A 33 13.84 -16.99 -3.89
N LEU A 34 14.28 -15.85 -4.45
CA LEU A 34 15.62 -15.29 -4.18
C LEU A 34 15.81 -14.79 -2.74
N LEU A 35 14.72 -14.47 -2.05
CA LEU A 35 14.74 -13.99 -0.67
C LEU A 35 14.54 -15.12 0.35
N SER A 36 14.28 -16.35 -0.09
CA SER A 36 14.16 -17.52 0.78
C SER A 36 15.43 -17.76 1.61
N PRO A 37 15.36 -18.00 2.93
CA PRO A 37 14.16 -18.32 3.72
C PRO A 37 13.41 -17.11 4.28
N ALA A 38 13.87 -15.88 4.00
CA ALA A 38 13.23 -14.68 4.52
C ALA A 38 11.81 -14.51 3.94
N VAL A 39 10.86 -14.14 4.81
CA VAL A 39 9.48 -13.88 4.41
C VAL A 39 9.36 -12.41 4.04
N ALA A 40 9.58 -12.11 2.76
CA ALA A 40 9.29 -10.79 2.21
C ALA A 40 7.84 -10.76 1.73
N ARG A 41 6.92 -10.18 2.52
CA ARG A 41 5.51 -10.05 2.16
C ARG A 41 4.87 -8.86 2.85
N MET A 42 3.95 -8.19 2.16
CA MET A 42 3.03 -7.22 2.75
C MET A 42 1.61 -7.79 2.80
N THR A 43 0.85 -7.41 3.82
CA THR A 43 -0.58 -7.74 3.93
C THR A 43 -1.38 -6.48 4.22
N TRP A 44 -2.35 -6.19 3.36
CA TRP A 44 -3.40 -5.21 3.67
C TRP A 44 -4.60 -5.94 4.27
N VAL A 45 -5.15 -5.41 5.36
CA VAL A 45 -6.36 -5.91 6.01
C VAL A 45 -7.31 -4.76 6.23
N LEU A 46 -8.54 -4.93 5.79
CA LEU A 46 -9.62 -3.99 5.99
C LEU A 46 -10.44 -4.37 7.21
N ARG A 47 -10.65 -3.44 8.14
CA ARG A 47 -11.44 -3.68 9.36
C ARG A 47 -12.59 -2.71 9.51
N ASP A 48 -13.65 -3.18 10.15
CA ASP A 48 -14.74 -2.32 10.61
C ASP A 48 -14.43 -1.68 11.98
N ALA A 49 -15.37 -0.88 12.49
CA ALA A 49 -15.25 -0.23 13.80
C ALA A 49 -15.22 -1.24 14.98
N LYS A 50 -15.72 -2.46 14.79
CA LYS A 50 -15.69 -3.55 15.76
C LYS A 50 -14.42 -4.41 15.64
N LYS A 51 -13.45 -3.98 14.81
CA LYS A 51 -12.19 -4.67 14.51
C LYS A 51 -12.37 -6.02 13.82
N ILE A 52 -13.50 -6.23 13.15
CA ILE A 52 -13.78 -7.41 12.35
C ILE A 52 -13.14 -7.23 10.97
N ASP A 53 -12.40 -8.24 10.51
CA ASP A 53 -11.79 -8.27 9.18
C ASP A 53 -12.89 -8.37 8.11
N LEU A 54 -12.95 -7.36 7.22
CA LEU A 54 -13.90 -7.27 6.12
C LEU A 54 -13.30 -7.75 4.79
N ASP A 55 -12.01 -7.51 4.57
CA ASP A 55 -11.27 -7.92 3.37
C ASP A 55 -9.77 -7.98 3.67
N TYR A 56 -9.01 -8.68 2.83
CA TYR A 56 -7.55 -8.72 2.92
C TYR A 56 -6.90 -9.01 1.56
N ALA A 57 -5.64 -8.58 1.42
CA ALA A 57 -4.82 -8.90 0.27
C ALA A 57 -3.35 -9.08 0.67
N HIS A 58 -2.66 -10.00 0.00
CA HIS A 58 -1.23 -10.23 0.15
C HIS A 58 -0.49 -9.71 -1.07
N PHE A 59 0.68 -9.13 -0.83
CA PHE A 59 1.55 -8.61 -1.87
C PHE A 59 2.96 -9.13 -1.63
N ASP A 60 3.41 -9.96 -2.56
CA ASP A 60 4.76 -10.48 -2.61
C ASP A 60 5.68 -9.48 -3.34
N PRO A 61 7.00 -9.65 -3.26
CA PRO A 61 7.97 -8.86 -4.03
C PRO A 61 7.67 -8.90 -5.54
N PRO A 62 8.26 -8.01 -6.35
CA PRO A 62 9.13 -6.89 -5.97
C PRO A 62 8.36 -5.76 -5.29
N PHE A 63 8.91 -5.21 -4.20
CA PHE A 63 8.20 -4.23 -3.38
C PHE A 63 7.87 -2.91 -4.08
N VAL A 64 8.63 -2.55 -5.12
CA VAL A 64 8.36 -1.36 -5.94
C VAL A 64 6.94 -1.38 -6.53
N VAL A 65 6.46 -2.56 -6.96
CA VAL A 65 5.09 -2.73 -7.48
C VAL A 65 4.10 -2.98 -6.34
N ALA A 66 4.52 -3.71 -5.31
CA ALA A 66 3.67 -4.03 -4.17
C ALA A 66 3.19 -2.78 -3.43
N VAL A 67 4.02 -1.73 -3.32
CA VAL A 67 3.63 -0.46 -2.69
C VAL A 67 2.47 0.20 -3.43
N ASP A 68 2.56 0.34 -4.75
CA ASP A 68 1.48 0.92 -5.54
C ASP A 68 0.19 0.09 -5.45
N ASN A 69 0.32 -1.24 -5.44
CA ASN A 69 -0.82 -2.13 -5.28
C ASN A 69 -1.50 -2.01 -3.90
N VAL A 70 -0.72 -1.84 -2.83
CA VAL A 70 -1.26 -1.59 -1.49
C VAL A 70 -1.96 -0.23 -1.44
N LEU A 71 -1.34 0.83 -1.96
CA LEU A 71 -1.93 2.17 -2.01
C LEU A 71 -3.26 2.19 -2.78
N ASN A 72 -3.36 1.42 -3.86
CA ASN A 72 -4.60 1.26 -4.64
C ASN A 72 -5.70 0.47 -3.90
N ARG A 73 -5.37 -0.30 -2.85
CA ARG A 73 -6.36 -0.99 -2.00
C ARG A 73 -6.89 -0.14 -0.86
N ILE A 74 -6.07 0.77 -0.34
CA ILE A 74 -6.49 1.71 0.71
C ILE A 74 -7.59 2.61 0.13
N ARG A 75 -8.73 2.73 0.82
CA ARG A 75 -9.89 3.45 0.26
C ARG A 75 -9.64 4.95 0.09
N ASN A 76 -8.79 5.53 0.95
CA ASN A 76 -8.41 6.96 1.01
C ASN A 76 -9.53 7.93 0.58
N LEU A 77 -10.60 8.00 1.39
CA LEU A 77 -11.84 8.67 1.02
C LEU A 77 -11.65 10.18 0.80
N THR A 78 -12.45 10.77 -0.10
CA THR A 78 -12.54 12.24 -0.21
C THR A 78 -13.37 12.81 0.93
N VAL A 79 -12.76 13.65 1.75
CA VAL A 79 -13.34 14.39 2.88
C VAL A 79 -13.68 15.81 2.45
N ARG A 80 -14.85 16.29 2.84
CA ARG A 80 -15.28 17.68 2.59
C ARG A 80 -15.18 18.49 3.88
N VAL A 81 -14.37 19.55 3.85
CA VAL A 81 -14.17 20.45 4.99
C VAL A 81 -14.68 21.84 4.61
N LEU A 82 -15.39 22.52 5.52
CA LEU A 82 -15.82 23.91 5.35
C LEU A 82 -14.99 24.82 6.28
N PRO A 83 -13.94 25.48 5.77
CA PRO A 83 -13.16 26.43 6.55
C PRO A 83 -13.98 27.64 7.00
N ASN A 84 -13.68 28.17 8.19
CA ASN A 84 -14.41 29.29 8.81
C ASN A 84 -14.44 30.60 7.99
N ASN A 85 -13.66 30.69 6.91
CA ASN A 85 -13.50 31.89 6.07
C ASN A 85 -13.87 31.65 4.59
N THR A 86 -14.54 30.54 4.24
CA THR A 86 -14.96 30.28 2.85
C THR A 86 -16.40 29.78 2.78
N LEU A 87 -17.17 30.24 1.78
CA LEU A 87 -18.54 29.79 1.54
C LEU A 87 -18.63 28.44 0.81
N PHE A 88 -17.52 27.96 0.26
CA PHE A 88 -17.45 26.71 -0.49
C PHE A 88 -16.66 25.66 0.28
N PRO A 89 -17.16 24.40 0.36
CA PRO A 89 -16.40 23.29 0.92
C PRO A 89 -15.15 23.00 0.08
N LYS A 90 -14.07 22.62 0.75
CA LYS A 90 -12.86 22.08 0.12
C LYS A 90 -12.90 20.55 0.18
N GLU A 91 -12.59 19.91 -0.94
CA GLU A 91 -12.41 18.47 -1.01
C GLU A 91 -10.94 18.13 -0.77
N LEU A 92 -10.68 17.22 0.15
CA LEU A 92 -9.34 16.76 0.56
C LEU A 92 -9.36 15.24 0.61
N SER A 93 -8.23 14.59 0.34
CA SER A 93 -8.09 13.16 0.64
C SER A 93 -7.98 12.94 2.15
N GLN A 94 -8.55 11.84 2.66
CA GLN A 94 -8.48 11.45 4.08
C GLN A 94 -7.02 11.33 4.55
N TYR A 95 -6.15 10.84 3.68
CA TYR A 95 -4.72 10.75 3.86
C TYR A 95 -3.99 11.35 2.65
N ASP A 96 -2.85 11.98 2.92
CA ASP A 96 -1.92 12.35 1.87
C ASP A 96 -1.24 11.08 1.32
N SER A 97 -1.43 10.82 0.03
CA SER A 97 -0.87 9.66 -0.66
C SER A 97 0.66 9.62 -0.61
N TRP A 98 1.32 10.78 -0.57
CA TRP A 98 2.77 10.85 -0.41
C TRP A 98 3.19 10.35 0.97
N VAL A 99 2.50 10.79 2.02
CA VAL A 99 2.76 10.35 3.41
C VAL A 99 2.57 8.84 3.56
N LEU A 100 1.51 8.28 2.95
CA LEU A 100 1.29 6.82 2.97
C LEU A 100 2.40 6.06 2.24
N ARG A 101 2.87 6.58 1.10
CA ARG A 101 3.98 5.99 0.33
C ARG A 101 5.27 5.97 1.14
N GLU A 102 5.64 7.09 1.75
CA GLU A 102 6.85 7.19 2.57
C GLU A 102 6.77 6.26 3.80
N ALA A 103 5.61 6.18 4.45
CA ALA A 103 5.41 5.27 5.57
C ALA A 103 5.60 3.79 5.17
N LEU A 104 5.12 3.40 3.97
CA LEU A 104 5.35 2.06 3.43
C LEU A 104 6.82 1.82 3.07
N HIS A 105 7.49 2.78 2.44
CA HIS A 105 8.92 2.68 2.14
C HIS A 105 9.76 2.55 3.41
N ASN A 106 9.46 3.33 4.45
CA ASN A 106 10.12 3.21 5.75
C ASN A 106 9.89 1.83 6.37
N ALA A 107 8.66 1.31 6.30
CA ALA A 107 8.35 -0.03 6.79
C ALA A 107 9.12 -1.12 6.03
N ILE A 108 9.29 -0.98 4.71
CA ILE A 108 10.09 -1.90 3.88
C ILE A 108 11.57 -1.81 4.22
N ALA A 109 12.12 -0.60 4.29
CA ALA A 109 13.54 -0.36 4.53
C ALA A 109 13.99 -0.77 5.94
N HIS A 110 13.09 -0.72 6.93
CA HIS A 110 13.38 -1.10 8.30
C HIS A 110 12.81 -2.47 8.72
N GLN A 111 12.23 -3.23 7.79
CA GLN A 111 11.76 -4.59 8.06
C GLN A 111 12.95 -5.51 8.33
N ASP A 112 12.92 -6.19 9.48
CA ASP A 112 13.84 -7.29 9.74
C ASP A 112 13.37 -8.57 9.05
N PHE A 113 13.80 -8.76 7.81
CA PHE A 113 13.41 -9.90 6.98
C PHE A 113 13.87 -11.26 7.55
N ARG A 114 14.85 -11.27 8.47
CA ARG A 114 15.33 -12.50 9.13
C ARG A 114 14.36 -13.03 10.17
N LEU A 115 13.42 -12.20 10.65
CA LEU A 115 12.41 -12.58 11.64
C LEU A 115 11.20 -13.31 11.02
N HIS A 116 11.20 -13.56 9.72
CA HIS A 116 10.08 -14.19 8.99
C HIS A 116 8.74 -13.46 9.20
N GLY A 117 8.81 -12.17 9.56
CA GLY A 117 7.67 -11.30 9.76
C GLY A 117 7.21 -10.72 8.43
N LYS A 118 5.95 -10.27 8.39
CA LYS A 118 5.37 -9.55 7.26
C LYS A 118 5.08 -8.10 7.65
N ILE A 119 5.10 -7.20 6.67
CA ILE A 119 4.62 -5.83 6.86
C ILE A 119 3.09 -5.88 6.84
N ASN A 120 2.43 -5.31 7.85
CA ASN A 120 0.98 -5.26 7.93
C ASN A 120 0.47 -3.83 7.78
N VAL A 121 -0.54 -3.66 6.94
CA VAL A 121 -1.26 -2.42 6.71
C VAL A 121 -2.71 -2.69 7.07
N VAL A 122 -3.14 -2.22 8.23
CA VAL A 122 -4.49 -2.45 8.73
C VAL A 122 -5.29 -1.15 8.62
N GLU A 123 -6.26 -1.13 7.73
CA GLU A 123 -7.15 0.01 7.51
C GLU A 123 -8.41 -0.12 8.36
N PHE A 124 -8.61 0.83 9.26
CA PHE A 124 -9.84 1.03 10.02
C PHE A 124 -10.63 2.21 9.41
N PRO A 125 -11.90 2.42 9.79
CA PRO A 125 -12.68 3.54 9.27
C PRO A 125 -12.06 4.93 9.56
N ASP A 126 -11.33 5.05 10.66
CA ASP A 126 -10.80 6.30 11.22
C ASP A 126 -9.27 6.44 11.13
N ARG A 127 -8.54 5.36 10.85
CA ARG A 127 -7.06 5.34 10.86
C ARG A 127 -6.50 4.19 10.04
N ILE A 128 -5.23 4.29 9.67
CA ILE A 128 -4.44 3.18 9.12
C ILE A 128 -3.31 2.87 10.10
N LEU A 129 -3.12 1.58 10.41
CA LEU A 129 -2.02 1.09 11.22
C LEU A 129 -1.01 0.36 10.33
N LEU A 130 0.20 0.88 10.26
CA LEU A 130 1.34 0.21 9.61
C LEU A 130 2.22 -0.42 10.69
N SER A 131 2.67 -1.66 10.45
CA SER A 131 3.60 -2.35 11.35
C SER A 131 4.56 -3.24 10.57
N ASN A 132 5.81 -3.28 11.00
CA ASN A 132 6.88 -4.09 10.47
C ASN A 132 7.62 -4.78 11.64
N ALA A 133 8.19 -5.95 11.40
CA ALA A 133 8.99 -6.69 12.38
C ALA A 133 10.39 -6.07 12.48
N GLY A 134 10.92 -6.02 13.70
CA GLY A 134 12.26 -5.50 13.97
C GLY A 134 12.29 -4.63 15.22
N SER A 135 13.37 -3.87 15.34
CA SER A 135 13.62 -2.94 16.43
C SER A 135 13.92 -1.56 15.84
N PHE A 136 13.52 -0.49 16.53
CA PHE A 136 13.88 0.86 16.12
C PHE A 136 15.40 1.04 16.20
N LEU A 137 16.09 1.12 15.05
CA LEU A 137 17.56 1.15 14.98
C LEU A 137 18.19 2.37 15.69
N PRO A 138 17.57 3.56 15.69
CA PRO A 138 18.04 4.68 16.52
C PRO A 138 17.87 4.42 18.04
N GLY A 139 17.18 3.35 18.43
CA GLY A 139 16.89 2.98 19.82
C GLY A 139 15.68 3.71 20.41
N SER A 140 15.54 5.02 20.14
CA SER A 140 14.42 5.85 20.62
C SER A 140 14.08 6.96 19.63
N VAL A 141 12.81 7.35 19.57
CA VAL A 141 12.32 8.45 18.71
C VAL A 141 13.03 9.76 19.03
N ASP A 142 13.30 10.03 20.30
CA ASP A 142 13.96 11.27 20.76
C ASP A 142 15.30 11.50 20.05
N ARG A 143 16.11 10.45 19.89
CA ARG A 143 17.40 10.54 19.18
C ARG A 143 17.27 10.94 17.72
N VAL A 144 16.21 10.50 17.02
CA VAL A 144 16.01 10.90 15.62
C VAL A 144 15.64 12.38 15.52
N ILE A 145 14.88 12.88 16.48
CA ILE A 145 14.49 14.29 16.54
C ILE A 145 15.71 15.16 16.91
N GLU A 146 16.58 14.67 17.80
CA GLU A 146 17.77 15.38 18.27
C GLU A 146 18.91 15.39 17.23
N ASP A 147 19.17 14.25 16.57
CA ASP A 147 20.29 14.11 15.62
C ASP A 147 19.96 14.70 14.23
N ASP A 148 18.69 15.02 13.95
CA ASP A 148 18.16 15.57 12.68
C ASP A 148 18.69 14.86 11.41
N THR A 149 19.11 13.60 11.57
CA THR A 149 19.79 12.82 10.54
C THR A 149 19.14 11.43 10.46
N PRO A 150 18.69 10.99 9.27
CA PRO A 150 18.18 9.63 9.12
C PRO A 150 19.30 8.61 9.38
N PRO A 151 18.99 7.46 10.00
CA PRO A 151 20.00 6.44 10.24
C PRO A 151 20.60 5.94 8.92
N GLU A 152 21.94 5.87 8.86
CA GLU A 152 22.66 5.38 7.67
C GLU A 152 22.49 3.87 7.44
N VAL A 153 22.10 3.13 8.49
CA VAL A 153 22.00 1.66 8.48
C VAL A 153 20.55 1.22 8.46
N TYR A 154 20.23 0.38 7.47
CA TYR A 154 18.95 -0.32 7.28
C TYR A 154 19.17 -1.84 7.42
N ARG A 155 18.11 -2.64 7.55
CA ARG A 155 18.22 -4.10 7.80
C ARG A 155 17.68 -4.93 6.65
#